data_AF-A0AAV1K8Z1-F1
#
_entry.id   AF-A0AAV1K8Z1-F1
#
_cell.length_a   1.000
_cell.length_b   1.000
_cell.length_c   1.000
_cell.angle_alpha   90.00
_cell.angle_beta   90.00
_cell.angle_gamma   90.00
#
_symmetry.space_group_name_H-M   'P 1'
#
loop_
_entity.id
_entity.type
_entity.pdbx_description
1 polymer ?
#
loop_
_entity_poly.entity_id
_entity_poly.type
_entity_poly.pdbx_seq_one_letter_code
_entity_poly.pdbx_strand_id
1 'polypeptide(L)' 'MGNVIFSLIWLLVLIFVAFWIAGIAAGFYIIILPFTVCIEALSGLTDFLLSVVQFPKYCAQAMVDGKGFD' A
#
# COMPACT_ATOMS: atom_id res chain seq x y z
N MET A 1 17.22 -6.69 -16.81
CA MET A 1 17.00 -7.95 -16.07
C MET A 1 16.83 -7.55 -14.62
N GLY A 2 15.66 -7.81 -14.04
CA GLY A 2 15.39 -7.44 -12.64
C GLY A 2 16.45 -8.05 -11.74
N ASN A 3 17.07 -7.23 -10.90
CA ASN A 3 18.09 -7.72 -10.00
C ASN A 3 17.40 -8.55 -8.89
N VAL A 4 17.70 -9.85 -8.85
CA VAL A 4 17.08 -10.81 -7.91
C VAL A 4 17.25 -10.36 -6.45
N ILE A 5 18.35 -9.67 -6.14
CA ILE A 5 18.61 -9.11 -4.80
C ILE A 5 17.58 -8.06 -4.41
N PHE A 6 17.27 -7.12 -5.32
CA PHE A 6 16.24 -6.10 -5.06
C PHE A 6 14.84 -6.71 -4.99
N SER A 7 14.58 -7.74 -5.80
CA SER A 7 13.32 -8.50 -5.73
C SER A 7 13.12 -9.14 -4.33
N LEU A 8 14.17 -9.75 -3.77
CA LEU A 8 14.16 -10.30 -2.41
C LEU A 8 13.96 -9.22 -1.33
N ILE A 9 14.57 -8.05 -1.48
CA ILE A 9 14.38 -6.94 -0.55
C ILE A 9 12.93 -6.44 -0.58
N TRP A 10 12.35 -6.26 -1.77
CA TRP A 10 10.93 -5.88 -1.92
C TRP A 10 9.98 -6.93 -1.34
N LEU A 11 10.30 -8.22 -1.43
CA LEU A 11 9.53 -9.30 -0.80
C LEU A 11 9.55 -9.19 0.74
N LEU A 12 10.71 -8.91 1.33
CA LEU A 12 10.81 -8.66 2.78
C LEU A 12 10.00 -7.43 3.20
N VAL A 13 10.10 -6.33 2.44
CA VAL A 13 9.30 -5.12 2.70
C VAL A 13 7.80 -5.41 2.56
N LEU A 14 7.40 -6.21 1.57
CA LEU A 14 6.00 -6.56 1.36
C LEU A 14 5.44 -7.32 2.57
N ILE A 15 6.15 -8.32 3.08
CA ILE A 15 5.66 -9.18 4.17
C ILE A 15 5.72 -8.47 5.52
N PHE A 16 6.85 -7.83 5.85
CA PHE A 16 7.06 -7.29 7.20
C PHE A 16 6.51 -5.87 7.38
N VAL A 17 6.32 -5.11 6.30
CA VAL A 17 5.94 -3.70 6.37
C VAL A 17 4.64 -3.45 5.63
N ALA A 18 4.61 -3.70 4.32
CA ALA A 18 3.46 -3.31 3.49
C ALA A 18 2.18 -4.01 3.90
N PHE A 19 2.24 -5.31 4.20
CA PHE A 19 1.10 -6.11 4.61
C PHE A 19 0.44 -5.57 5.89
N TRP A 20 1.23 -5.25 6.91
CA TRP A 20 0.73 -4.75 8.19
C TRP A 20 0.15 -3.34 8.07
N ILE A 21 0.86 -2.45 7.38
CA ILE A 21 0.41 -1.06 7.17
C ILE A 21 -0.88 -1.05 6.35
N ALA A 22 -0.94 -1.82 5.26
CA ALA A 22 -2.14 -1.91 4.43
C ALA A 22 -3.31 -2.54 5.18
N GLY A 23 -3.06 -3.54 6.04
CA GLY A 23 -4.10 -4.16 6.87
C GLY A 23 -4.75 -3.16 7.84
N ILE A 24 -3.92 -2.36 8.54
CA ILE A 24 -4.42 -1.32 9.44
C ILE A 24 -5.18 -0.24 8.64
N ALA A 25 -4.60 0.23 7.54
CA ALA A 25 -5.22 1.24 6.69
C ALA A 25 -6.55 0.77 6.08
N ALA A 26 -6.66 -0.50 5.70
CA ALA A 26 -7.91 -1.09 5.19
C ALA A 26 -9.01 -1.10 6.25
N GLY A 27 -8.66 -1.41 7.51
CA GLY A 27 -9.60 -1.34 8.63
C GLY A 27 -10.18 0.07 8.80
N PHE A 28 -9.32 1.09 8.81
CA PHE A 28 -9.78 2.49 8.88
C PHE A 28 -10.56 2.90 7.64
N TYR A 29 -10.13 2.51 6.44
CA TYR A 29 -10.81 2.82 5.19
C TYR A 29 -12.26 2.35 5.21
N ILE A 30 -12.50 1.09 5.60
CA ILE A 30 -13.86 0.52 5.64
C ILE A 30 -14.76 1.26 6.64
N ILE A 31 -14.23 1.67 7.79
CA ILE A 31 -14.99 2.40 8.80
C ILE A 31 -15.32 3.82 8.31
N ILE A 32 -14.39 4.49 7.64
CA ILE A 32 -14.51 5.90 7.25
C ILE A 32 -15.30 6.06 5.94
N LEU A 33 -15.26 5.08 5.04
CA LEU A 33 -15.95 5.08 3.75
C LEU A 33 -17.45 5.45 3.81
N PRO A 34 -18.29 4.92 4.72
CA PRO A 34 -19.68 5.35 4.79
C PRO A 34 -19.86 6.78 5.32
N PHE A 35 -18.87 7.39 5.96
CA PHE A 35 -18.97 8.78 6.40
C PHE A 35 -18.64 9.77 5.28
N THR A 36 -17.94 9.33 4.22
CA THR A 36 -17.61 10.19 3.08
C THR A 36 -18.85 10.63 2.29
N VAL A 37 -19.93 9.83 2.31
CA VAL A 37 -21.20 10.21 1.66
C VAL A 37 -21.90 11.37 2.36
N CYS A 38 -21.60 11.61 3.64
CA CYS A 38 -22.18 12.69 4.43
C CYS A 38 -21.20 13.85 4.65
N ILE A 39 -19.89 13.59 4.57
CA ILE A 39 -18.82 14.55 4.86
C ILE A 39 -17.79 14.51 3.73
N GLU A 40 -17.89 15.45 2.79
CA GLU A 40 -16.96 15.56 1.66
C GLU A 40 -15.51 15.74 2.10
N ALA A 41 -15.25 16.37 3.26
CA ALA A 41 -13.89 16.55 3.79
C ALA A 41 -13.19 15.22 4.13
N LEU A 42 -13.93 14.12 4.34
CA LEU A 42 -13.36 12.79 4.60
C LEU A 42 -12.93 12.08 3.31
N SER A 43 -13.34 12.55 2.12
CA SER A 43 -12.96 11.95 0.83
C SER A 43 -11.44 11.87 0.67
N GLY A 44 -10.72 12.96 0.97
CA GLY A 44 -9.25 12.99 0.92
C GLY A 44 -8.59 12.02 1.91
N LEU A 45 -9.21 11.77 3.06
CA LEU A 45 -8.71 10.78 4.02
C LEU A 45 -8.89 9.35 3.49
N THR A 46 -10.05 9.04 2.89
CA THR A 46 -10.26 7.74 2.24
C THR A 46 -9.36 7.53 1.03
N ASP A 47 -9.08 8.54 0.22
CA ASP A 47 -8.15 8.44 -0.92
C ASP A 47 -6.72 8.19 -0.46
N PHE A 48 -6.29 8.87 0.61
CA PHE A 48 -5.00 8.61 1.24
C PHE A 48 -4.92 7.17 1.78
N LEU A 49 -5.92 6.74 2.55
CA LEU A 49 -5.99 5.39 3.08
C LEU A 49 -5.98 4.34 1.96
N LEU A 50 -6.69 4.59 0.86
CA LEU A 50 -6.70 3.70 -0.30
C LEU A 50 -5.32 3.62 -0.96
N SER A 51 -4.61 4.74 -1.08
CA SER A 51 -3.21 4.75 -1.55
C SER A 51 -2.31 3.88 -0.68
N VAL A 52 -2.47 3.96 0.64
CA VAL A 52 -1.73 3.13 1.60
C VAL A 52 -2.11 1.65 1.50
N VAL A 53 -3.39 1.33 1.30
CA VAL A 53 -3.86 -0.05 1.07
C VAL A 53 -3.30 -0.64 -0.21
N GLN A 54 -2.98 0.18 -1.22
CA GLN A 54 -2.36 -0.24 -2.47
C GLN A 54 -0.83 -0.41 -2.38
N PHE A 55 -0.20 -0.02 -1.27
CA PHE A 55 1.24 -0.14 -1.08
C PHE A 55 1.81 -1.57 -1.27
N PRO A 56 1.13 -2.66 -0.86
CA PRO A 56 1.60 -4.02 -1.14
C PRO A 56 1.66 -4.32 -2.63
N LYS A 57 0.72 -3.80 -3.42
CA LYS A 57 0.72 -3.94 -4.88
C LYS A 57 1.91 -3.22 -5.49
N TYR A 58 2.23 -2.03 -4.99
CA TYR A 58 3.44 -1.31 -5.40
C TYR A 58 4.71 -2.11 -5.09
N CYS A 59 4.82 -2.68 -3.88
CA CYS A 59 5.95 -3.54 -3.51
C CYS A 59 6.05 -4.78 -4.41
N ALA A 60 4.92 -5.41 -4.75
CA ALA A 60 4.89 -6.57 -5.65
C ALA A 60 5.31 -6.20 -7.08
N GLN A 61 4.90 -5.02 -7.57
CA GLN A 61 5.31 -4.52 -8.88
C GLN A 61 6.83 -4.23 -8.90
N ALA A 62 7.33 -3.53 -7.89
CA ALA A 62 8.76 -3.24 -7.76
C ALA A 62 9.62 -4.51 -7.60
N MET A 63 9.06 -5.55 -6.97
CA MET A 63 9.66 -6.88 -6.90
C MET A 63 9.79 -7.52 -8.29
N VAL A 64 8.72 -7.55 -9.09
CA VAL A 64 8.73 -8.12 -10.45
C VAL A 64 9.65 -7.35 -11.38
N ASP A 65 9.65 -6.02 -11.27
CA ASP A 65 10.50 -5.15 -12.08
C ASP A 65 11.97 -5.18 -11.61
N GLY A 66 12.25 -5.74 -10.43
CA GLY A 66 13.56 -5.78 -9.80
C GLY A 66 14.13 -4.38 -9.58
N LYS A 67 13.25 -3.43 -9.21
CA LYS A 67 13.56 -2.01 -9.14
C LYS A 67 14.54 -1.72 -7.99
N GLY A 68 15.66 -1.07 -8.29
CA GLY A 68 16.59 -0.55 -7.29
C GLY A 68 15.99 0.63 -6.51
N PHE A 69 16.74 1.12 -5.52
CA PHE A 69 16.39 2.31 -4.73
C PHE A 69 16.98 3.62 -5.31
N ASP A 70 17.47 3.60 -6.55
CA ASP A 70 18.01 4.75 -7.28
C ASP A 70 16.91 5.66 -7.87
#